data_AF-A0A9D2JPZ9-F1
#
_entry.id   AF-A0A9D2JPZ9-F1
#
_cell.length_a   1.000
_cell.length_b   1.000
_cell.length_c   1.000
_cell.angle_alpha   90.00
_cell.angle_beta   90.00
_cell.angle_gamma   90.00
#
_symmetry.space_group_name_H-M   'P 1'
#
loop_
_entity.id
_entity.type
_entity.pdbx_description
1 polymer ?
#
loop_
_entity_poly.entity_id
_entity_poly.type
_entity_poly.pdbx_seq_one_letter_code
_entity_poly.pdbx_strand_id
1 'polypeptide(L)' 'AFAGVDETNIESMFALVHELGFDYIMNSQALWGCYPTVSSLNIAELWRPQNAQIVTVLRYHWDGHVRRLEET' A
#
# COMPACT_ATOMS: atom_id res chain seq x y z
N ALA A 1 4.00 6.26 8.68
CA ALA A 1 2.80 6.20 9.53
C ALA A 1 2.97 5.31 10.76
N PHE A 2 3.75 4.22 10.70
CA PHE A 2 3.94 3.31 11.85
C PHE A 2 5.42 2.93 11.97
N ALA A 3 6.15 3.56 12.89
CA ALA A 3 7.55 3.21 13.18
C ALA A 3 7.60 2.34 14.44
N GLY A 4 8.27 1.19 14.38
CA GLY A 4 8.40 0.26 15.50
C GLY A 4 7.20 -0.66 15.75
N VAL A 5 6.27 -0.73 14.81
CA VAL A 5 5.10 -1.62 14.86
C VAL A 5 5.39 -2.81 13.94
N ASP A 6 5.27 -4.03 14.46
CA ASP A 6 5.43 -5.25 13.65
C ASP A 6 4.30 -5.42 12.63
N GLU A 7 4.50 -6.30 11.64
CA GLU A 7 3.55 -6.48 10.54
C GLU A 7 2.15 -6.89 11.01
N THR A 8 2.06 -7.71 12.07
CA THR A 8 0.79 -8.17 12.66
C THR A 8 -0.04 -7.00 13.20
N ASN A 9 0.59 -6.06 13.90
CA ASN A 9 -0.10 -4.89 14.40
C ASN A 9 -0.54 -3.95 13.27
N ILE A 10 0.25 -3.83 12.20
CA ILE A 10 -0.13 -3.04 11.02
C ILE A 10 -1.36 -3.66 10.33
N GLU A 11 -1.38 -4.98 10.12
CA GLU A 11 -2.53 -5.71 9.58
C GLU A 11 -3.80 -5.47 10.43
N SER A 12 -3.65 -5.51 11.76
CA SER A 12 -4.75 -5.25 12.71
C SER A 12 -5.30 -3.82 12.59
N MET A 13 -4.44 -2.83 12.31
CA MET A 13 -4.89 -1.46 12.08
C MET A 13 -5.70 -1.33 10.77
N PHE A 14 -5.29 -2.01 9.70
CA PHE A 14 -6.09 -2.04 8.46
C PHE A 14 -7.46 -2.69 8.69
N ALA A 15 -7.52 -3.79 9.44
CA ALA A 15 -8.78 -4.43 9.82
C ALA A 15 -9.69 -3.46 10.58
N LEU A 16 -9.16 -2.73 11.56
CA LEU A 16 -9.92 -1.75 12.32
C LEU A 16 -10.46 -0.61 11.44
N VAL A 17 -9.66 -0.09 10.51
CA VAL A 17 -10.11 0.97 9.57
C VAL A 17 -11.28 0.47 8.72
N HIS A 18 -11.21 -0.79 8.27
CA HIS A 18 -12.30 -1.42 7.53
C HIS A 18 -13.57 -1.63 8.39
N GLU A 19 -13.42 -2.13 9.63
CA GLU A 19 -14.54 -2.32 10.57
C GLU A 19 -15.25 -1.01 10.91
N LEU A 20 -14.51 0.10 10.98
CA LEU A 20 -15.06 1.43 11.19
C LEU A 20 -15.72 2.01 9.92
N GLY A 21 -15.61 1.34 8.79
CA GLY A 21 -16.19 1.77 7.51
C GLY A 21 -15.49 2.97 6.90
N PHE A 22 -14.19 3.16 7.19
CA PHE A 22 -13.41 4.27 6.66
C PHE A 22 -12.61 3.87 5.42
N ASP A 23 -12.61 4.77 4.45
CA ASP A 23 -11.61 4.77 3.38
C ASP A 23 -10.30 5.37 3.89
N TYR A 24 -9.19 5.05 3.22
CA TYR A 24 -7.88 5.59 3.58
C TYR A 24 -7.03 5.92 2.36
N ILE A 25 -6.19 6.93 2.53
CA ILE A 25 -5.03 7.21 1.68
C ILE A 25 -3.82 7.27 2.61
N MET A 26 -2.78 6.50 2.30
CA MET A 26 -1.57 6.44 3.10
C MET A 26 -0.34 6.53 2.22
N ASN A 27 0.71 7.14 2.75
CA ASN A 27 2.04 7.14 2.14
C ASN A 27 3.02 6.39 3.04
N SER A 28 3.91 5.64 2.41
CA SER A 28 4.99 4.94 3.10
C SER A 28 6.10 4.59 2.11
N GLN A 29 7.31 4.46 2.62
CA GLN A 29 8.44 3.95 1.84
C GLN A 29 8.56 2.42 1.91
N ALA A 30 7.98 1.78 2.93
CA ALA A 30 8.10 0.34 3.17
C ALA A 30 6.74 -0.39 3.21
N LEU A 31 5.66 0.32 3.48
CA LEU A 31 4.33 -0.27 3.67
C LEU A 31 3.54 -0.28 2.37
N TRP A 32 3.09 -1.47 1.95
CA TRP A 32 2.29 -1.65 0.74
C TRP A 32 0.80 -1.83 1.00
N GLY A 33 0.40 -2.24 2.20
CA GLY A 33 -1.00 -2.54 2.52
C GLY A 33 -1.53 -3.85 1.89
N CYS A 34 -0.66 -4.70 1.37
CA CYS A 34 -1.02 -6.01 0.80
C CYS A 34 -1.18 -7.06 1.92
N TYR A 35 -2.17 -6.86 2.79
CA TYR A 35 -2.52 -7.79 3.87
C TYR A 35 -3.84 -8.51 3.57
N PRO A 36 -4.05 -9.73 4.09
CA PRO A 36 -5.32 -10.44 3.95
C PRO A 36 -6.55 -9.67 4.45
N THR A 37 -6.38 -8.77 5.44
CA THR A 37 -7.45 -7.92 5.98
C THR A 37 -7.86 -6.78 5.04
N VAL A 38 -7.06 -6.49 4.00
CA VAL A 38 -7.34 -5.48 3.00
C VAL A 38 -7.92 -6.14 1.75
N SER A 39 -9.20 -5.90 1.47
CA SER A 39 -9.92 -6.55 0.37
C SER A 39 -9.49 -6.07 -1.02
N SER A 40 -9.19 -4.79 -1.18
CA SER A 40 -8.70 -4.20 -2.42
C SER A 40 -7.96 -2.90 -2.13
N LEU A 41 -6.89 -2.64 -2.89
CA LEU A 41 -6.12 -1.40 -2.74
C LEU A 41 -5.45 -1.00 -4.05
N ASN A 42 -5.64 0.26 -4.44
CA ASN A 42 -4.86 0.90 -5.49
C ASN A 42 -3.55 1.44 -4.89
N ILE A 43 -2.43 1.15 -5.54
CA ILE A 43 -1.10 1.52 -5.07
C ILE A 43 -0.37 2.28 -6.17
N ALA A 44 0.18 3.43 -5.82
CA ALA A 44 1.06 4.21 -6.68
C ALA A 44 2.47 4.22 -6.10
N GLU A 45 3.39 3.49 -6.72
CA GLU A 45 4.81 3.50 -6.36
C GLU A 45 5.54 4.60 -7.14
N LEU A 46 6.18 5.50 -6.40
CA LEU A 46 7.03 6.54 -6.96
C LEU A 46 8.45 5.99 -7.09
N TRP A 47 8.81 5.56 -8.30
CA TRP A 47 10.13 5.03 -8.59
C TRP A 47 11.02 6.12 -9.20
N ARG A 48 12.17 6.36 -8.56
CA ARG A 48 13.19 7.29 -9.05
C ARG A 48 14.56 6.62 -9.02
N PRO A 49 15.11 6.20 -10.18
CA PRO A 49 16.47 5.69 -10.23
C PRO A 49 17.47 6.79 -9.88
N GLN A 50 18.58 6.39 -9.27
CA GLN A 50 19.69 7.19 -8.74
C GLN A 50 19.84 8.60 -9.35
N ASN A 51 19.38 9.62 -8.61
CA ASN A 51 19.45 11.04 -8.99
C ASN A 51 18.83 11.43 -10.34
N ALA A 52 18.02 10.57 -10.96
CA ALA A 52 17.30 10.90 -12.18
C ALA A 52 16.45 12.17 -12.01
N GLN A 53 16.29 12.94 -13.08
CA GLN A 53 15.47 14.17 -13.05
C GLN A 53 13.97 13.90 -13.15
N ILE A 54 13.60 12.63 -13.39
CA ILE A 54 12.22 12.19 -13.55
C ILE A 54 11.84 11.20 -12.46
N VAL A 55 10.55 11.17 -12.13
CA VAL A 55 9.93 10.17 -11.25
C VAL A 55 8.91 9.41 -12.09
N THR A 56 9.01 8.09 -12.10
CA THR A 56 8.03 7.21 -12.73
C THR A 56 6.99 6.81 -11.70
N VAL A 57 5.71 6.85 -12.06
CA VAL A 57 4.63 6.32 -11.24
C VAL A 57 4.29 4.93 -11.76
N LEU A 58 4.62 3.89 -11.00
CA LEU A 58 4.17 2.53 -11.26
C LEU A 58 2.85 2.31 -10.52
N ARG A 59 1.83 1.83 -11.23
CA ARG A 59 0.51 1.57 -10.65
C ARG A 59 0.34 0.09 -10.42
N TYR A 60 -0.11 -0.27 -9.22
CA TYR A 60 -0.43 -1.64 -8.86
C TYR A 60 -1.84 -1.70 -8.29
N HIS A 61 -2.50 -2.84 -8.51
CA HIS A 61 -3.74 -3.19 -7.84
C HIS A 61 -3.53 -4.43 -6.97
N TRP A 62 -3.92 -4.32 -5.70
CA TRP A 62 -4.08 -5.43 -4.78
C TRP A 62 -5.54 -5.90 -4.80
N ASP A 63 -5.77 -7.18 -5.06
CA ASP A 63 -7.11 -7.79 -5.13
C ASP A 63 -7.50 -8.60 -3.87
N GLY A 64 -6.82 -8.35 -2.74
CA GLY A 64 -6.96 -9.15 -1.53
C GLY A 64 -6.01 -10.36 -1.46
N HIS A 65 -5.32 -10.70 -2.56
CA HIS A 65 -4.48 -11.90 -2.63
C HIS A 65 -3.15 -11.69 -3.35
N VAL A 66 -3.15 -10.96 -4.47
CA VAL A 66 -2.00 -10.74 -5.33
C VAL A 66 -1.90 -9.28 -5.74
N ARG A 67 -0.71 -8.70 -5.61
CA ARG A 67 -0.39 -7.37 -6.12
C ARG A 67 0.00 -7.49 -7.59
N ARG A 68 -0.78 -6.90 -8.49
CA ARG A 68 -0.52 -6.91 -9.95
C ARG A 68 -0.12 -5.53 -10.42
N LEU A 69 0.86 -5.47 -11.31
CA LEU A 69 1.18 -4.24 -12.04
C LEU A 69 0.04 -3.96 -13.01
N GLU A 70 -0.44 -2.73 -13.03
CA GLU A 70 -1.38 -2.29 -14.04
C GLU A 70 -0.60 -1.88 -15.28
N GLU A 71 -0.76 -2.63 -16.37
CA GLU A 71 -0.24 -2.24 -17.68
C GLU A 71 -1.19 -1.18 -18.27
N THR A 72 -0.76 0.08 -18.26
CA THR A 72 -1.43 1.20 -18.96
C THR A 72 -1.22 1.15 -20.46
#